data_AF-D3S1E9-F1
#
_entry.id   AF-D3S1E9-F1
#
_cell.length_a   1.000
_cell.length_b   1.000
_cell.length_c   1.000
_cell.angle_alpha   90.00
_cell.angle_beta   90.00
_cell.angle_gamma   90.00
#
_symmetry.space_group_name_H-M   'P 1'
#
loop_
_entity.id
_entity.type
_entity.pdbx_description
1 polymer ?
#
loop_
_entity_poly.entity_id
_entity_poly.type
_entity_poly.pdbx_seq_one_letter_code
_entity_poly.pdbx_strand_id
1 'polypeptide(L)'
;MASDEKVLARLLARAYIVEIVESQIISEVLSYIFEDEIWDRLFRIIVDNELHRLEIERIVRELNYDVSKFREYAEINFTTERCKDFSEELVPQIMEEIIKLERWMKKYYEKLSELTDDENVREKIRKLVEWEEKHIKLLEDLKSEFF
;
A
#
# COMPACT_ATOMS: atom_id res chain seq x y z
N MET A 1 -3.89 -16.99 20.53
CA MET A 1 -2.52 -17.27 20.03
C MET A 1 -2.56 -17.81 18.59
N ALA A 2 -2.69 -19.11 18.31
CA ALA A 2 -2.68 -19.61 16.92
C ALA A 2 -3.85 -19.13 16.02
N SER A 3 -5.01 -18.80 16.61
CA SER A 3 -6.12 -18.19 15.87
C SER A 3 -5.82 -16.77 15.43
N ASP A 4 -5.15 -16.00 16.29
CA ASP A 4 -4.96 -14.56 16.14
C ASP A 4 -3.81 -14.30 15.16
N GLU A 5 -2.76 -15.12 15.21
CA GLU A 5 -1.66 -15.12 14.22
C GLU A 5 -2.15 -15.48 12.81
N LYS A 6 -3.07 -16.46 12.69
CA LYS A 6 -3.69 -16.79 11.40
C LYS A 6 -4.54 -15.64 10.86
N VAL A 7 -5.28 -14.96 11.75
CA VAL A 7 -6.07 -13.77 11.39
C VAL A 7 -5.13 -12.66 10.94
N LEU A 8 -4.08 -12.36 11.70
CA LEU A 8 -3.07 -11.37 11.35
C LEU A 8 -2.42 -11.68 10.00
N ALA A 9 -1.98 -12.92 9.77
CA ALA A 9 -1.40 -13.32 8.49
C ALA A 9 -2.38 -13.15 7.31
N ARG A 10 -3.67 -13.44 7.51
CA ARG A 10 -4.72 -13.21 6.51
C ARG A 10 -4.97 -11.73 6.23
N LEU A 11 -4.84 -10.87 7.24
CA LEU A 11 -5.02 -9.43 7.09
C LEU A 11 -3.79 -8.78 6.44
N LEU A 12 -2.58 -9.22 6.80
CA LEU A 12 -1.34 -8.86 6.12
C LEU A 12 -1.37 -9.25 4.63
N ALA A 13 -1.92 -10.42 4.30
CA ALA A 13 -2.11 -10.80 2.90
C ALA A 13 -3.11 -9.91 2.14
N ARG A 14 -4.05 -9.23 2.82
CA ARG A 14 -4.88 -8.20 2.20
C ARG A 14 -4.08 -6.95 1.90
N ALA A 15 -3.31 -6.48 2.88
CA ALA A 15 -2.43 -5.33 2.73
C ALA A 15 -1.49 -5.53 1.54
N TYR A 16 -0.89 -6.72 1.40
CA TYR A 16 -0.06 -7.09 0.25
C TYR A 16 -0.71 -6.83 -1.11
N ILE A 17 -2.01 -7.09 -1.26
CA ILE A 17 -2.72 -6.84 -2.51
C ILE A 17 -3.01 -5.34 -2.70
N VAL A 18 -3.27 -4.62 -1.61
CA VAL A 18 -3.48 -3.18 -1.67
C VAL A 18 -2.22 -2.46 -2.16
N GLU A 19 -1.03 -2.87 -1.72
CA GLU A 19 0.25 -2.35 -2.22
C GLU A 19 0.39 -2.50 -3.76
N ILE A 20 -0.09 -3.63 -4.31
CA ILE A 20 -0.10 -3.87 -5.77
C ILE A 20 -1.09 -2.92 -6.46
N VAL A 21 -2.30 -2.82 -5.91
CA VAL A 21 -3.37 -1.98 -6.47
C VAL A 21 -2.96 -0.52 -6.50
N GLU A 22 -2.36 -0.02 -5.41
CA GLU A 22 -1.84 1.34 -5.35
C GLU A 22 -0.74 1.58 -6.38
N SER A 23 0.23 0.67 -6.47
CA SER A 23 1.30 0.75 -7.46
C SER A 23 0.76 0.82 -8.90
N GLN A 24 -0.32 0.09 -9.18
CA GLN A 24 -1.01 0.14 -10.48
C GLN A 24 -1.71 1.48 -10.71
N ILE A 25 -2.39 2.03 -9.71
CA ILE A 25 -3.05 3.35 -9.81
C ILE A 25 -2.01 4.44 -10.04
N ILE A 26 -0.89 4.42 -9.29
CA ILE A 26 0.21 5.37 -9.48
C ILE A 26 0.83 5.21 -10.87
N SER A 27 1.05 3.97 -11.34
CA SER A 27 1.57 3.72 -12.69
C SER A 27 0.68 4.31 -13.78
N GLU A 28 -0.64 4.25 -13.59
CA GLU A 28 -1.58 4.85 -14.52
C GLU A 28 -1.50 6.39 -14.48
N VAL A 29 -1.41 7.00 -13.29
CA VAL A 29 -1.18 8.45 -13.15
C VAL A 29 0.12 8.89 -13.85
N LEU A 30 1.19 8.12 -13.69
CA LEU A 30 2.49 8.37 -14.32
C LEU A 30 2.44 8.32 -15.86
N SER A 31 1.40 7.75 -16.47
CA SER A 31 1.23 7.77 -17.93
C SER A 31 0.76 9.12 -18.47
N TYR A 32 0.29 10.02 -17.59
CA TYR A 32 -0.21 11.36 -17.93
C TYR A 32 0.69 12.50 -17.43
N ILE A 33 1.75 12.20 -16.67
CA ILE A 33 2.68 13.18 -16.09
C ILE A 33 4.03 13.04 -16.79
N PHE A 34 4.61 14.16 -17.24
CA PHE A 34 5.89 14.17 -17.96
C PHE A 34 6.97 14.99 -17.26
N GLU A 35 6.64 15.65 -16.15
CA GLU A 35 7.55 16.38 -15.29
C GLU A 35 8.39 15.40 -14.46
N ASP A 36 9.69 15.30 -14.79
CA ASP A 36 10.64 14.36 -14.15
C ASP A 36 10.57 14.39 -12.61
N GLU A 37 10.45 15.58 -12.01
CA GLU A 37 10.39 15.73 -10.55
C GLU A 37 9.16 15.05 -9.93
N ILE A 38 7.98 15.21 -10.53
CA ILE A 38 6.75 14.56 -10.07
C ILE A 38 6.83 13.06 -10.33
N TRP A 39 7.32 12.71 -11.52
CA TRP A 39 7.46 11.33 -11.98
C TRP A 39 8.36 10.52 -11.04
N ASP A 40 9.55 11.02 -10.72
CA ASP A 40 10.51 10.36 -9.83
C ASP A 40 9.96 10.19 -8.41
N ARG A 41 9.26 11.19 -7.88
CA ARG A 41 8.65 11.14 -6.54
C ARG A 41 7.53 10.11 -6.46
N LEU A 42 6.66 10.05 -7.47
CA LEU A 42 5.60 9.04 -7.54
C LEU A 42 6.15 7.63 -7.81
N PHE A 43 7.13 7.50 -8.69
CA PHE A 43 7.80 6.23 -8.96
C PHE A 43 8.50 5.68 -7.71
N ARG A 44 9.03 6.56 -6.85
CA ARG A 44 9.61 6.16 -5.57
C ARG A 44 8.59 5.47 -4.66
N ILE A 45 7.34 5.91 -4.65
CA ILE A 45 6.25 5.26 -3.88
C ILE A 45 6.02 3.85 -4.42
N ILE A 46 6.00 3.65 -5.74
CA ILE A 46 5.91 2.29 -6.33
C ILE A 46 7.05 1.39 -5.82
N VAL A 47 8.28 1.91 -5.79
CA VAL A 47 9.44 1.16 -5.26
C VAL A 47 9.26 0.84 -3.78
N ASP A 48 8.77 1.78 -2.98
CA ASP A 48 8.57 1.57 -1.55
C ASP A 48 7.40 0.59 -1.28
N ASN A 49 6.35 0.58 -2.09
CA ASN A 49 5.27 -0.41 -2.04
C ASN A 49 5.77 -1.82 -2.38
N GLU A 50 6.71 -1.97 -3.32
CA GLU A 50 7.39 -3.25 -3.54
C GLU A 50 8.15 -3.73 -2.29
N LEU A 51 8.81 -2.80 -1.60
CA LEU A 51 9.53 -3.10 -0.37
C LEU A 51 8.55 -3.42 0.78
N HIS A 52 7.39 -2.77 0.86
CA HIS A 52 6.31 -3.13 1.80
C HIS A 52 5.88 -4.58 1.58
N ARG A 53 5.61 -4.97 0.33
CA ARG A 53 5.21 -6.34 -0.03
C ARG A 53 6.24 -7.37 0.43
N LEU A 54 7.53 -7.09 0.24
CA LEU A 54 8.61 -7.96 0.72
C LEU A 54 8.64 -8.05 2.25
N GLU A 55 8.38 -6.96 2.97
CA GLU A 55 8.35 -6.97 4.43
C GLU A 55 7.12 -7.71 4.96
N ILE A 56 5.96 -7.52 4.35
CA ILE A 56 4.73 -8.28 4.63
C ILE A 56 4.98 -9.78 4.44
N GLU A 57 5.62 -10.17 3.33
CA GLU A 57 5.98 -11.58 3.09
C GLU A 57 6.88 -12.14 4.18
N ARG A 58 7.87 -11.37 4.65
CA ARG A 58 8.75 -11.78 5.75
C ARG A 58 7.97 -11.97 7.05
N ILE A 59 7.12 -11.02 7.40
CA ILE A 59 6.28 -11.10 8.60
C ILE A 59 5.36 -12.33 8.53
N VAL A 60 4.68 -12.54 7.40
CA VAL A 60 3.78 -13.69 7.21
C VAL A 60 4.54 -15.02 7.33
N ARG A 61 5.79 -15.10 6.83
CA ARG A 61 6.65 -16.28 6.98
C ARG A 61 7.10 -16.49 8.43
N GLU A 62 7.40 -15.43 9.17
CA GLU A 62 7.73 -15.50 10.60
C GLU A 62 6.55 -16.03 11.43
N LEU A 63 5.32 -15.73 11.02
CA LEU A 63 4.10 -16.31 11.58
C LEU A 63 3.85 -17.76 11.11
N ASN A 64 4.77 -18.38 10.37
CA ASN A 64 4.67 -19.73 9.77
C ASN A 64 3.55 -19.87 8.72
N TYR A 65 3.21 -18.80 8.01
CA TYR A 65 2.28 -18.79 6.90
C TYR A 65 2.97 -18.39 5.59
N ASP A 66 2.20 -18.37 4.49
CA ASP A 66 2.69 -18.04 3.15
C ASP A 66 1.65 -17.18 2.46
N VAL A 67 2.05 -15.99 2.00
CA VAL A 67 1.15 -15.01 1.39
C VAL A 67 0.44 -15.59 0.15
N SER A 68 1.13 -16.43 -0.63
CA SER A 68 0.62 -17.02 -1.87
C SER A 68 -0.53 -18.00 -1.65
N LYS A 69 -0.70 -18.50 -0.42
CA LYS A 69 -1.77 -19.44 -0.06
C LYS A 69 -3.09 -18.72 0.21
N PHE A 70 -3.10 -17.39 0.31
CA PHE A 70 -4.32 -16.60 0.51
C PHE A 70 -4.94 -16.19 -0.84
N ARG A 71 -5.38 -17.20 -1.61
CA ARG A 71 -5.95 -17.05 -2.96
C ARG A 71 -7.15 -16.10 -3.05
N GLU A 72 -7.88 -15.94 -1.95
CA GLU A 72 -9.08 -15.10 -1.82
C GLU A 72 -8.83 -13.62 -2.15
N TYR A 73 -7.57 -13.16 -2.14
CA TYR A 73 -7.22 -11.77 -2.39
C TYR A 73 -6.68 -11.51 -3.80
N ALA A 74 -6.34 -12.57 -4.55
CA ALA A 74 -5.96 -12.45 -5.95
C ALA A 74 -7.15 -12.10 -6.87
N GLU A 75 -8.39 -12.31 -6.39
CA GLU A 75 -9.63 -12.03 -7.14
C GLU A 75 -10.10 -10.57 -6.99
N ILE A 76 -9.31 -9.71 -6.35
CA ILE A 76 -9.61 -8.30 -6.20
C ILE A 76 -9.35 -7.61 -7.55
N ASN A 77 -10.37 -7.63 -8.42
CA ASN A 77 -10.51 -6.81 -9.63
C ASN A 77 -10.69 -5.31 -9.28
N PHE A 78 -9.87 -4.74 -8.40
CA PHE A 78 -10.04 -3.33 -8.01
C PHE A 78 -9.62 -2.35 -9.11
N THR A 79 -8.68 -2.74 -9.98
CA THR A 79 -8.02 -1.83 -10.92
C THR A 79 -8.63 -1.84 -12.30
N THR A 80 -9.12 -2.97 -12.81
CA THR A 80 -9.61 -3.06 -14.20
C THR A 80 -10.93 -2.36 -14.47
N GLU A 81 -11.75 -2.04 -13.46
CA GLU A 81 -12.95 -1.23 -13.66
C GLU A 81 -12.74 0.25 -13.36
N ARG A 82 -11.94 0.61 -12.36
CA ARG A 82 -11.66 2.01 -12.02
C ARG A 82 -10.78 2.71 -13.05
N CYS A 83 -9.87 1.99 -13.72
CA CYS A 83 -8.92 2.59 -14.67
C CYS A 83 -9.47 2.72 -16.11
N LYS A 84 -10.71 2.32 -16.40
CA LYS A 84 -11.26 2.33 -17.77
C LYS A 84 -11.48 3.72 -18.36
N ASP A 85 -11.63 4.73 -17.50
CA ASP A 85 -11.97 6.10 -17.88
C ASP A 85 -10.92 7.13 -17.44
N PHE A 86 -9.65 6.71 -17.22
CA PHE A 86 -8.60 7.64 -16.81
C PHE A 86 -8.29 8.66 -17.91
N SER A 87 -8.10 9.90 -17.49
CA SER A 87 -7.66 11.01 -18.32
C SER A 87 -6.79 11.95 -17.50
N GLU A 88 -6.00 12.77 -18.17
CA GLU A 88 -5.14 13.79 -17.53
C GLU A 88 -5.93 14.71 -16.59
N GLU A 89 -7.16 15.08 -16.97
CA GLU A 89 -8.06 15.93 -16.16
C GLU A 89 -8.46 15.30 -14.81
N LEU A 90 -8.38 13.98 -14.69
CA LEU A 90 -8.71 13.24 -13.48
C LEU A 90 -7.52 13.05 -12.54
N VAL A 91 -6.30 13.39 -12.96
CA VAL A 91 -5.08 13.20 -12.15
C VAL A 91 -5.21 13.80 -10.74
N PRO A 92 -5.69 15.04 -10.53
CA PRO A 92 -5.84 15.58 -9.18
C PRO A 92 -6.80 14.78 -8.28
N GLN A 93 -7.84 14.19 -8.88
CA GLN A 93 -8.84 13.40 -8.16
C GLN A 93 -8.27 12.02 -7.82
N ILE A 94 -7.52 11.41 -8.74
CA ILE A 94 -6.84 10.14 -8.51
C ILE A 94 -5.76 10.31 -7.42
N MET A 95 -5.00 11.41 -7.44
CA MET A 95 -4.04 11.74 -6.39
C MET A 95 -4.70 11.82 -5.00
N GLU A 96 -5.90 12.40 -4.90
CA GLU A 96 -6.67 12.40 -3.64
C GLU A 96 -7.11 10.99 -3.22
N GLU A 97 -7.47 10.12 -4.17
CA GLU A 97 -7.81 8.74 -3.86
C GLU A 97 -6.58 7.93 -3.40
N ILE A 98 -5.39 8.17 -3.95
CA ILE A 98 -4.13 7.58 -3.48
C ILE A 98 -3.86 8.04 -2.04
N ILE A 99 -3.95 9.34 -1.74
CA ILE A 99 -3.77 9.86 -0.36
C ILE A 99 -4.76 9.22 0.62
N LYS A 100 -6.02 9.00 0.22
CA LYS A 100 -7.00 8.29 1.06
C LYS A 100 -6.62 6.83 1.30
N LEU A 101 -6.06 6.17 0.28
CA LEU A 101 -5.61 4.78 0.38
C LEU A 101 -4.43 4.65 1.35
N GLU A 102 -3.43 5.51 1.22
CA GLU A 102 -2.29 5.63 2.13
C GLU A 102 -2.72 5.87 3.59
N ARG A 103 -3.63 6.83 3.81
CA ARG A 103 -4.22 7.08 5.15
C ARG A 103 -4.96 5.86 5.70
N TRP A 104 -5.65 5.12 4.83
CA TRP A 104 -6.32 3.88 5.22
C TRP A 104 -5.30 2.79 5.58
N MET A 105 -4.27 2.59 4.76
CA MET A 105 -3.19 1.60 4.97
C MET A 105 -2.42 1.88 6.26
N LYS A 106 -2.03 3.13 6.50
CA LYS A 106 -1.41 3.56 7.75
C LYS A 106 -2.24 3.12 8.96
N LYS A 107 -3.53 3.49 8.98
CA LYS A 107 -4.46 3.14 10.08
C LYS A 107 -4.69 1.63 10.16
N TYR A 108 -4.66 0.94 9.03
CA TYR A 108 -4.79 -0.50 8.96
C TYR A 108 -3.60 -1.17 9.65
N TYR A 109 -2.37 -0.78 9.31
CA TYR A 109 -1.15 -1.29 9.95
C TYR A 109 -1.08 -0.97 11.45
N GLU A 110 -1.49 0.22 11.87
CA GLU A 110 -1.62 0.55 13.30
C GLU A 110 -2.47 -0.50 14.02
N LYS A 111 -3.62 -0.86 13.44
CA LYS A 111 -4.51 -1.89 14.00
C LYS A 111 -3.96 -3.29 13.91
N LEU A 112 -3.21 -3.64 12.86
CA LEU A 112 -2.55 -4.94 12.76
C LEU A 112 -1.47 -5.12 13.82
N SER A 113 -0.74 -4.06 14.16
CA SER A 113 0.30 -4.11 15.20
C SER A 113 -0.25 -4.45 16.59
N GLU A 114 -1.54 -4.15 16.84
CA GLU A 114 -2.26 -4.46 18.08
C GLU A 114 -2.67 -5.95 18.16
N LEU A 115 -2.62 -6.71 17.05
CA LEU A 115 -3.10 -8.10 16.97
C LEU A 115 -2.04 -9.15 17.32
N THR A 116 -0.83 -8.73 17.66
CA THR A 116 0.28 -9.63 17.97
C THR A 116 0.90 -9.29 19.32
N ASP A 117 1.24 -10.33 20.09
CA ASP A 117 2.03 -10.22 21.31
C ASP A 117 3.54 -10.32 21.04
N ASP A 118 3.94 -10.73 19.83
CA ASP A 118 5.34 -10.76 19.39
C ASP A 118 5.82 -9.33 19.07
N GLU A 119 6.69 -8.78 19.92
CA GLU A 119 7.22 -7.42 19.75
C GLU A 119 8.05 -7.26 18.47
N ASN A 120 8.75 -8.29 18.01
CA ASN A 120 9.51 -8.22 16.77
C ASN A 120 8.56 -8.11 15.56
N VAL A 121 7.48 -8.88 15.54
CA VAL A 121 6.44 -8.74 14.51
C VAL A 121 5.76 -7.38 14.60
N ARG A 122 5.43 -6.94 15.82
CA ARG A 122 4.80 -5.63 16.08
C ARG A 122 5.65 -4.48 15.54
N GLU A 123 6.95 -4.50 15.81
CA GLU A 123 7.87 -3.45 15.39
C GLU A 123 8.02 -3.37 13.86
N LYS A 124 8.04 -4.52 13.18
CA LYS A 124 8.05 -4.56 11.71
C LYS A 124 6.76 -3.98 11.11
N ILE A 125 5.61 -4.24 11.72
CA ILE A 125 4.34 -3.64 11.30
C ILE A 125 4.34 -2.12 11.57
N ARG A 126 4.87 -1.66 12.72
CA ARG A 126 5.03 -0.23 13.00
C ARG A 126 5.93 0.48 11.99
N LYS A 127 6.98 -0.19 11.52
CA LYS A 127 7.82 0.35 10.45
C LYS A 127 7.03 0.60 9.16
N LEU A 128 6.05 -0.24 8.82
CA LEU A 128 5.15 0.01 7.69
C LEU A 128 4.31 1.27 7.94
N VAL A 129 3.77 1.46 9.15
CA VAL A 129 3.06 2.71 9.54
C VAL A 129 3.91 3.95 9.29
N GLU A 130 5.20 3.91 9.64
CA GLU A 130 6.12 5.02 9.43
C GLU A 130 6.41 5.30 7.96
N TRP A 131 6.34 4.29 7.09
CA TRP A 131 6.53 4.48 5.66
C TRP A 131 5.29 5.10 5.03
N GLU A 132 4.09 4.64 5.39
CA GLU A 132 2.84 5.28 4.93
C GLU A 132 2.73 6.74 5.38
N GLU A 133 3.17 7.08 6.60
CA GLU A 133 3.23 8.47 7.04
C GLU A 133 4.10 9.34 6.11
N LYS A 134 5.22 8.79 5.61
CA LYS A 134 6.09 9.49 4.67
C LYS A 134 5.45 9.61 3.29
N HIS A 135 4.76 8.57 2.82
CA HIS A 135 4.05 8.62 1.55
C HIS A 135 2.92 9.64 1.58
N ILE A 136 2.09 9.64 2.63
CA ILE A 136 1.02 10.64 2.83
C ILE A 136 1.59 12.04 2.72
N LYS A 137 2.68 12.32 3.45
CA LYS A 137 3.32 13.64 3.41
C LYS A 137 3.83 13.97 2.00
N LEU A 138 4.52 13.03 1.35
CA LEU A 138 5.07 13.23 0.00
C LEU A 138 3.97 13.55 -1.02
N LEU A 139 2.84 12.85 -0.95
CA LEU A 139 1.69 13.03 -1.82
C LEU A 139 0.92 14.31 -1.52
N GLU A 140 0.78 14.69 -0.24
CA GLU A 140 0.21 15.98 0.15
C GLU A 140 1.06 17.16 -0.35
N ASP A 141 2.38 17.05 -0.22
CA ASP A 141 3.33 18.03 -0.74
C ASP A 141 3.20 18.13 -2.28
N LEU A 142 3.24 17.00 -3.00
CA LEU A 142 3.03 16.95 -4.46
C LEU A 142 1.70 17.57 -4.87
N LYS A 143 0.63 17.24 -4.13
CA LYS A 143 -0.69 17.78 -4.40
C LYS A 143 -0.71 19.29 -4.25
N SER A 144 -0.16 19.84 -3.16
CA SER A 144 -0.15 21.29 -2.94
C SER A 144 0.75 22.05 -3.92
N GLU A 145 1.80 21.41 -4.44
CA GLU A 145 2.79 22.04 -5.32
C GLU A 145 2.34 22.05 -6.79
N PHE A 146 1.62 21.01 -7.23
CA PHE A 146 1.38 20.75 -8.65
C PHE A 146 -0.10 20.58 -9.06
N PHE A 147 -1.04 20.47 -8.12
CA PHE A 147 -2.46 20.16 -8.39
C PHE A 147 -3.45 21.04 -7.62
#